data_AF-A0A7V3H7H4-F1
#
_entry.id   AF-A0A7V3H7H4-F1
#
_cell.length_a   1.000
_cell.length_b   1.000
_cell.length_c   1.000
_cell.angle_alpha   90.00
_cell.angle_beta   90.00
_cell.angle_gamma   90.00
#
_symmetry.space_group_name_H-M   'P 1'
#
loop_
_entity.id
_entity.type
_entity.pdbx_description
1 polymer ?
#
loop_
_entity_poly.entity_id
_entity_poly.type
_entity_poly.pdbx_seq_one_letter_code
_entity_poly.pdbx_strand_id
1 'polypeptide(L)'
;MEFYSEEKNRKAVQFLFRTFQIVMVLIVYSFAYMTLLGVNAAMEKKAITWAAYLPVVVTFAVYPVLLYKMQGVYEKGNVIRATGSTLGFASLLIVILYFHLSNLI
;
A
#
# COMPACT_ATOMS: atom_id res chain seq x y z
N MET A 1 -22.84 32.09 6.18
CA MET A 1 -21.99 31.26 5.30
C MET A 1 -22.31 29.78 5.55
N GLU A 2 -23.54 29.36 5.27
CA GLU A 2 -23.99 27.98 5.45
C GLU A 2 -24.71 27.56 4.18
N PHE A 3 -24.12 26.73 3.31
CA PHE A 3 -24.86 26.04 2.24
C PHE A 3 -24.12 24.83 1.64
N TYR A 4 -23.41 24.09 2.49
CA TYR A 4 -23.18 22.65 2.26
C TYR A 4 -23.60 21.94 3.54
N SER A 5 -24.50 20.95 3.44
CA SER A 5 -24.77 20.12 4.61
C SER A 5 -23.47 19.45 5.03
N GLU A 6 -23.06 19.61 6.30
CA GLU A 6 -21.80 19.05 6.80
C GLU A 6 -21.70 17.55 6.51
N GLU A 7 -22.84 16.87 6.47
CA GLU A 7 -22.93 15.46 6.11
C GLU A 7 -22.51 15.17 4.66
N LYS A 8 -22.93 16.00 3.69
CA LYS A 8 -22.53 15.85 2.28
C LYS A 8 -21.04 16.12 2.12
N ASN A 9 -20.51 17.11 2.83
CA ASN A 9 -19.09 17.44 2.80
C ASN A 9 -18.24 16.33 3.42
N ARG A 10 -18.67 15.77 4.55
CA ARG A 10 -18.01 14.61 5.20
C ARG A 10 -17.99 13.38 4.30
N LYS A 11 -19.10 13.06 3.63
CA LYS A 11 -19.16 11.94 2.66
C LYS A 11 -18.23 12.15 1.47
N ALA A 12 -18.18 13.37 0.93
CA ALA A 12 -17.27 13.69 -0.19
C ALA A 12 -15.80 13.53 0.21
N VAL A 13 -15.42 14.02 1.39
CA VAL A 13 -14.05 13.93 1.92
C VAL A 13 -13.65 12.47 2.21
N GLN A 14 -14.55 11.66 2.77
CA GLN A 14 -14.33 10.22 2.94
C GLN A 14 -14.18 9.48 1.61
N PHE A 15 -14.99 9.83 0.60
CA PHE A 15 -14.88 9.26 -0.73
C PHE A 15 -13.53 9.58 -1.38
N LEU A 16 -13.05 10.83 -1.27
CA LEU A 16 -11.72 11.22 -1.74
C LEU A 16 -10.61 10.39 -1.07
N PHE A 17 -10.70 10.17 0.24
CA PHE A 17 -9.70 9.35 0.94
C PHE A 17 -9.71 7.89 0.49
N ARG A 18 -10.87 7.29 0.28
CA ARG A 18 -10.96 5.92 -0.28
C ARG A 18 -10.39 5.83 -1.68
N THR A 19 -10.69 6.81 -2.55
CA THR A 19 -10.10 6.90 -3.88
C THR A 19 -8.57 7.01 -3.81
N PHE A 20 -8.06 7.84 -2.90
CA PHE A 20 -6.63 7.92 -2.63
C PHE A 20 -6.05 6.57 -2.18
N GLN A 21 -6.70 5.86 -1.26
CA GLN A 21 -6.25 4.53 -0.84
C GLN A 21 -6.22 3.52 -2.00
N ILE A 22 -7.21 3.54 -2.89
CA ILE A 22 -7.24 2.68 -4.09
C ILE A 22 -6.06 2.98 -4.99
N VAL A 23 -5.76 4.26 -5.26
CA VAL A 23 -4.58 4.67 -6.04
C VAL A 23 -3.30 4.15 -5.39
N MET A 24 -3.19 4.25 -4.06
CA MET A 24 -2.02 3.75 -3.34
C MET A 24 -1.88 2.22 -3.41
N VAL A 25 -2.98 1.46 -3.39
CA VAL A 25 -2.97 0.01 -3.66
C VAL A 25 -2.40 -0.29 -5.03
N LEU A 26 -2.88 0.39 -6.07
CA LEU A 26 -2.41 0.17 -7.43
C LEU A 26 -0.90 0.41 -7.55
N ILE A 27 -0.39 1.47 -6.90
CA ILE A 27 1.05 1.77 -6.88
C ILE A 27 1.82 0.64 -6.17
N VAL A 28 1.49 0.33 -4.92
CA VAL A 28 2.23 -0.69 -4.13
C VAL A 28 2.18 -2.05 -4.80
N TYR A 29 1.03 -2.44 -5.35
CA TYR A 29 0.87 -3.74 -6.01
C TYR A 29 1.58 -3.81 -7.36
N SER A 30 1.75 -2.69 -8.06
CA SER A 30 2.60 -2.65 -9.25
C SER A 30 4.06 -2.99 -8.90
N PHE A 31 4.58 -2.46 -7.78
CA PHE A 31 5.90 -2.83 -7.27
C PHE A 31 5.98 -4.28 -6.81
N ALA A 32 4.98 -4.76 -6.06
CA ALA A 32 4.93 -6.15 -5.62
C ALA A 32 4.92 -7.13 -6.81
N TYR A 33 4.21 -6.77 -7.89
CA TYR A 33 4.18 -7.54 -9.13
C TYR A 33 5.53 -7.52 -9.85
N MET A 34 6.20 -6.37 -9.96
CA MET A 34 7.55 -6.31 -10.53
C MET A 34 8.55 -7.15 -9.71
N THR A 35 8.48 -7.10 -8.39
CA THR A 35 9.30 -7.95 -7.52
C THR A 35 8.99 -9.43 -7.73
N LEU A 36 7.72 -9.81 -7.91
CA LEU A 36 7.33 -11.19 -8.21
C LEU A 36 7.97 -11.70 -9.50
N LEU A 37 7.91 -10.89 -10.57
CA LEU A 37 8.54 -11.23 -11.85
C LEU A 37 10.06 -11.40 -11.71
N GLY A 38 10.70 -10.52 -10.92
CA GLY A 38 12.13 -10.62 -10.62
C GLY A 38 12.50 -11.87 -9.85
N VAL A 39 11.70 -12.25 -8.84
CA VAL A 39 11.89 -13.49 -8.09
C VAL A 39 11.76 -14.71 -9.02
N ASN A 40 10.74 -14.75 -9.88
CA ASN A 40 10.57 -15.84 -10.85
C ASN A 40 11.80 -15.99 -11.75
N ALA A 41 12.28 -14.88 -12.32
CA ALA A 41 13.47 -14.89 -13.19
C ALA A 41 14.74 -15.32 -12.43
N ALA A 42 14.86 -14.97 -11.15
CA ALA A 42 15.99 -15.34 -10.32
C ALA A 42 15.93 -16.81 -9.87
N MET A 43 14.75 -17.35 -9.60
CA MET A 43 14.52 -18.78 -9.30
C MET A 43 14.97 -19.67 -10.45
N GLU A 44 14.62 -19.31 -11.69
CA GLU A 44 15.03 -20.04 -12.90
C GLU A 44 16.55 -20.04 -13.10
N LYS A 45 17.25 -18.99 -12.64
CA LYS A 45 18.69 -18.80 -12.88
C LYS A 45 19.60 -19.21 -11.72
N LYS A 46 19.15 -19.13 -10.46
CA LYS A 46 20.02 -19.18 -9.28
C LYS A 46 19.63 -20.19 -8.19
N ALA A 47 18.76 -21.18 -8.46
CA ALA A 47 18.35 -22.21 -7.46
C ALA A 47 17.96 -21.61 -6.10
N ILE A 48 17.28 -20.47 -6.13
CA ILE A 48 16.85 -19.76 -4.93
C ILE A 48 15.69 -20.54 -4.28
N THR A 49 15.47 -20.37 -2.99
CA THR A 49 14.37 -21.04 -2.28
C THR A 49 13.07 -20.25 -2.41
N TRP A 50 11.94 -20.95 -2.23
CA TRP A 50 10.59 -20.37 -2.19
C TRP A 50 10.42 -19.24 -1.16
N ALA A 51 11.32 -19.12 -0.19
CA ALA A 51 11.34 -18.00 0.75
C ALA A 51 11.52 -16.63 0.06
N ALA A 52 12.05 -16.59 -1.17
CA ALA A 52 12.19 -15.36 -1.95
C ALA A 52 10.83 -14.68 -2.28
N TYR A 53 9.71 -15.41 -2.24
CA TYR A 53 8.36 -14.85 -2.42
C TYR A 53 7.82 -14.17 -1.17
N LEU A 54 8.42 -14.39 0.01
CA LEU A 54 7.88 -13.91 1.29
C LEU A 54 7.61 -12.39 1.29
N PRO A 55 8.51 -11.51 0.82
CA PRO A 55 8.24 -10.07 0.84
C PRO A 55 7.01 -9.67 0.02
N VAL A 56 6.76 -10.37 -1.09
CA VAL A 56 5.59 -10.13 -1.95
C VAL A 56 4.32 -10.58 -1.23
N VAL A 57 4.28 -11.81 -0.71
CA VAL A 57 3.13 -12.36 0.02
C VAL A 57 2.80 -11.53 1.26
N VAL A 58 3.82 -11.13 2.02
CA VAL A 58 3.65 -10.25 3.18
C VAL A 58 3.08 -8.90 2.77
N THR A 59 3.51 -8.32 1.65
CA THR A 59 2.95 -7.06 1.14
C THR A 59 1.48 -7.19 0.80
N PHE A 60 1.08 -8.29 0.12
CA PHE A 60 -0.32 -8.54 -0.22
C PHE A 60 -1.21 -8.71 1.01
N ALA A 61 -0.72 -9.31 2.09
CA ALA A 61 -1.48 -9.49 3.32
C ALA A 61 -1.49 -8.25 4.23
N VAL A 62 -0.34 -7.63 4.44
CA VAL A 62 -0.17 -6.54 5.42
C VAL A 62 -0.76 -5.24 4.91
N TYR A 63 -0.62 -4.93 3.61
CA TYR A 63 -1.00 -3.62 3.10
C TYR A 63 -2.52 -3.34 3.20
N PRO A 64 -3.43 -4.27 2.83
CA PRO A 64 -4.87 -4.08 3.02
C PRO A 64 -5.26 -3.87 4.49
N VAL A 65 -4.62 -4.60 5.41
CA VAL A 65 -4.85 -4.48 6.86
C VAL A 65 -4.47 -3.08 7.35
N LEU A 66 -3.34 -2.54 6.87
CA LEU A 66 -2.91 -1.18 7.20
C LEU A 66 -3.89 -0.14 6.67
N LEU A 67 -4.35 -0.28 5.42
CA LEU A 67 -5.32 0.64 4.83
C LEU A 67 -6.66 0.63 5.58
N TYR A 68 -7.15 -0.55 5.94
CA TYR A 68 -8.36 -0.69 6.76
C TYR A 68 -8.20 0.02 8.11
N LYS A 69 -7.04 -0.14 8.76
CA LYS A 69 -6.75 0.57 10.01
C LYS A 69 -6.71 2.09 9.81
N MET A 70 -6.12 2.56 8.71
CA MET A 70 -6.04 4.00 8.41
C MET A 70 -7.41 4.60 8.06
N GLN A 71 -8.31 3.83 7.46
CA GLN A 71 -9.70 4.24 7.26
C GLN A 71 -10.38 4.55 8.60
N GLY A 72 -10.20 3.69 9.60
CA GLY A 72 -10.72 3.95 10.96
C GLY A 72 -10.08 5.17 11.65
N VAL A 73 -8.81 5.48 11.37
CA VAL A 73 -8.14 6.70 11.89
C VAL A 73 -8.70 7.95 11.21
N TYR A 74 -8.98 7.86 9.90
CA TYR A 74 -9.58 8.94 9.12
C TYR A 74 -10.99 9.27 9.60
N GLU A 75 -11.81 8.24 9.84
CA GLU A 75 -13.19 8.38 10.32
C GLU A 75 -13.27 9.02 11.72
N LYS A 76 -12.21 8.88 12.53
CA LYS A 76 -12.05 9.57 13.82
C LYS A 76 -11.65 11.05 13.69
N GLY A 77 -11.57 11.57 12.46
CA GLY A 77 -11.23 12.97 12.17
C GLY A 77 -9.73 13.27 12.09
N ASN A 78 -8.86 12.28 12.29
CA ASN A 78 -7.40 12.49 12.26
C ASN A 78 -6.84 12.30 10.84
N VAL A 79 -7.25 13.20 9.94
CA VAL A 79 -7.00 13.15 8.49
C VAL A 79 -5.52 13.17 8.15
N ILE A 80 -4.74 14.08 8.74
CA ILE A 80 -3.30 14.21 8.46
C ILE A 80 -2.56 12.93 8.83
N ARG A 81 -2.86 12.37 10.00
CA ARG A 81 -2.24 11.13 10.46
C ARG A 81 -2.61 9.96 9.56
N ALA A 82 -3.88 9.82 9.16
CA ALA A 82 -4.33 8.74 8.30
C ALA A 82 -3.67 8.80 6.91
N THR A 83 -3.65 9.97 6.28
CA THR A 83 -3.02 10.16 4.96
C THR A 83 -1.51 10.01 5.02
N GLY A 84 -0.85 10.67 5.98
CA GLY A 84 0.60 10.60 6.15
C GLY A 84 1.07 9.18 6.46
N SER A 85 0.34 8.44 7.31
CA SER A 85 0.67 7.05 7.62
C SER A 85 0.42 6.13 6.42
N THR A 86 -0.64 6.35 5.65
CA THR A 86 -0.90 5.57 4.41
C THR A 86 0.25 5.73 3.42
N LEU A 87 0.73 6.97 3.21
CA LEU A 87 1.91 7.25 2.38
C LEU A 87 3.18 6.63 2.97
N GLY A 88 3.40 6.78 4.27
CA GLY A 88 4.57 6.25 4.96
C GLY A 88 4.68 4.74 4.83
N PHE A 89 3.59 4.01 5.08
CA PHE A 89 3.57 2.55 4.94
C PHE A 89 3.72 2.10 3.48
N ALA A 90 3.11 2.81 2.53
CA ALA A 90 3.28 2.50 1.11
C ALA A 90 4.75 2.66 0.68
N SER A 91 5.38 3.78 1.04
CA SER A 91 6.78 4.05 0.75
C SER A 91 7.70 3.00 1.37
N LEU A 92 7.49 2.66 2.64
CA LEU A 92 8.26 1.64 3.35
C LEU A 92 8.17 0.27 2.68
N LEU A 93 6.97 -0.17 2.27
CA LEU A 93 6.79 -1.43 1.56
C LEU A 93 7.48 -1.43 0.19
N ILE A 94 7.37 -0.33 -0.57
CA ILE A 94 8.04 -0.19 -1.86
C ILE A 94 9.56 -0.27 -1.70
N VAL A 95 10.13 0.42 -0.72
CA VAL A 95 11.57 0.38 -0.43
C VAL A 95 12.03 -1.03 -0.05
N ILE A 96 11.27 -1.73 0.79
CA ILE A 96 11.58 -3.12 1.18
C ILE A 96 11.55 -4.04 -0.05
N LEU A 97 10.52 -3.93 -0.89
CA LEU A 97 10.39 -4.72 -2.11
C LEU A 97 11.51 -4.45 -3.11
N TYR A 98 11.88 -3.18 -3.27
CA TYR A 98 12.98 -2.76 -4.14
C TYR A 98 14.32 -3.27 -3.62
N PHE A 99 14.61 -3.10 -2.32
CA PHE A 99 15.83 -3.60 -1.69
C PHE A 99 15.95 -5.11 -1.83
N HIS A 100 14.86 -5.85 -1.59
CA HIS A 100 14.81 -7.29 -1.80
C HIS A 100 15.13 -7.67 -3.25
N LEU A 101 14.49 -7.00 -4.21
CA LEU A 101 14.74 -7.23 -5.63
C LEU A 101 16.20 -6.94 -6.02
N SER A 102 16.79 -5.86 -5.51
CA SER A 102 18.18 -5.49 -5.80
C SER A 102 19.22 -6.48 -5.24
N ASN A 103 18.87 -7.25 -4.21
CA ASN A 103 19.75 -8.29 -3.67
C ASN A 103 19.62 -9.64 -4.41
N LEU A 104 18.55 -9.82 -5.20
CA LEU A 104 18.29 -11.05 -5.96
C LEU A 104 18.93 -11.04 -7.34
N ILE A 105 18.86 -9.89 -8.01
CA ILE A 105 19.47 -9.65 -9.34
C ILE A 105 20.98 -9.57 -9.17
#